data_AF-A0A920SH26-F1
#
_entry.id   AF-A0A920SH26-F1
#
_cell.length_a   1.000
_cell.length_b   1.000
_cell.length_c   1.000
_cell.angle_alpha   90.00
_cell.angle_beta   90.00
_cell.angle_gamma   90.00
#
_symmetry.space_group_name_H-M   'P 1'
#
loop_
_entity.id
_entity.type
_entity.pdbx_description
1 polymer ?
#
loop_
_entity_poly.entity_id
_entity_poly.type
_entity_poly.pdbx_seq_one_letter_code
_entity_poly.pdbx_strand_id
1 'polypeptide(L)' 'MLTASGGPFRGRTRADLAMVTFEEALDHPTWSMGPKVTVDSSTLMNKGLEVIEAYELFGIDYDRIDVGVSTHSRSSTPW' A
#
# COMPACT_ATOMS: atom_id res chain seq x y z
N MET A 1 4.76 -7.15 -12.43
CA MET A 1 3.55 -6.53 -11.87
C MET A 1 3.55 -6.68 -10.36
N LEU A 2 3.62 -5.57 -9.64
CA LEU A 2 3.40 -5.47 -8.20
C LEU A 2 1.95 -5.07 -7.93
N THR A 3 1.32 -5.70 -6.95
CA THR A 3 -0.08 -5.38 -6.58
C THR A 3 -0.13 -4.62 -5.27
N ALA A 4 -0.99 -3.61 -5.19
CA ALA A 4 -1.30 -2.88 -3.96
C ALA A 4 -2.76 -3.13 -3.57
N SER A 5 -3.07 -3.10 -2.26
CA SER A 5 -4.45 -3.09 -1.76
C SER A 5 -5.17 -1.78 -2.07
N GLY A 6 -4.41 -0.67 -2.13
CA GLY A 6 -4.91 0.69 -2.28
C GLY A 6 -5.08 1.46 -0.96
N GLY A 7 -4.97 0.79 0.18
CA GLY A 7 -5.13 1.39 1.51
C GLY A 7 -6.56 1.89 1.82
N PRO A 8 -6.81 2.36 3.06
CA PRO A 8 -8.11 2.87 3.50
C PRO A 8 -8.59 4.13 2.76
N PHE A 9 -7.68 4.84 2.09
CA PHE A 9 -8.00 6.10 1.41
C PHE A 9 -8.30 5.96 -0.08
N ARG A 10 -8.30 4.73 -0.61
CA ARG A 10 -8.70 4.47 -2.00
C ARG A 10 -10.10 5.04 -2.28
N GLY A 11 -10.21 5.87 -3.31
CA GLY A 11 -11.47 6.48 -3.74
C GLY A 11 -11.84 7.79 -3.03
N ARG A 12 -11.08 8.22 -2.02
CA ARG A 12 -11.24 9.55 -1.41
C ARG A 12 -10.81 10.65 -2.38
N THR A 13 -11.45 11.82 -2.28
CA THR A 13 -11.05 12.98 -3.09
C THR A 13 -9.78 13.61 -2.53
N ARG A 14 -9.12 14.44 -3.33
CA ARG A 14 -7.94 15.19 -2.86
C ARG A 14 -8.24 16.08 -1.66
N ALA A 15 -9.45 16.65 -1.57
CA ALA A 15 -9.86 17.47 -0.44
C ALA A 15 -10.01 16.62 0.83
N ASP A 16 -10.61 15.44 0.72
CA ASP A 16 -10.74 14.50 1.85
C ASP A 16 -9.37 14.05 2.36
N LEU A 17 -8.42 13.79 1.44
CA LEU A 17 -7.05 13.39 1.77
C LEU A 17 -6.29 14.45 2.58
N ALA A 18 -6.64 15.74 2.46
CA ALA A 18 -5.99 16.81 3.20
C ALA A 18 -6.39 16.83 4.70
N MET A 19 -7.48 16.15 5.04
CA MET A 19 -8.07 16.17 6.38
C MET A 19 -7.96 14.82 7.11
N VAL A 20 -7.29 13.83 6.53
CA VAL A 20 -7.20 12.50 7.12
C VAL A 20 -6.43 12.52 8.43
N THR A 21 -6.86 11.69 9.39
CA THR A 21 -6.16 11.56 10.67
C THR A 21 -5.24 10.34 10.72
N PHE A 22 -4.40 10.32 11.75
CA PHE A 22 -3.53 9.17 12.02
C PHE A 22 -4.35 7.92 12.34
N GLU A 23 -5.44 8.05 13.10
CA GLU A 23 -6.35 6.96 13.43
C GLU A 23 -7.00 6.37 12.18
N GLU A 24 -7.46 7.22 11.25
CA GLU A 24 -7.99 6.73 9.97
C GLU A 24 -6.93 6.03 9.12
N ALA A 25 -5.66 6.49 9.18
CA ALA A 25 -4.57 5.85 8.48
C ALA A 25 -4.22 4.46 9.06
N LEU A 26 -4.56 4.19 10.32
CA LEU A 26 -4.34 2.90 10.98
C LEU A 26 -5.48 1.88 10.74
N ASP A 27 -6.64 2.33 10.26
CA ASP A 27 -7.81 1.47 10.01
C ASP A 27 -7.73 0.78 8.64
N HIS A 28 -6.73 -0.10 8.46
CA HIS A 28 -6.51 -0.75 7.16
C HIS A 28 -7.54 -1.87 6.88
N PRO A 29 -8.24 -1.85 5.74
CA PRO A 29 -9.43 -2.69 5.49
C PRO A 29 -9.13 -4.18 5.24
N THR A 30 -7.91 -4.67 5.46
CA THR A 30 -7.49 -5.98 4.94
C THR A 30 -6.43 -6.69 5.79
N TRP A 31 -5.54 -5.93 6.43
CA TRP A 31 -4.38 -6.47 7.13
C TRP A 31 -4.24 -5.79 8.49
N SER A 32 -3.94 -6.58 9.52
CA SER A 32 -3.54 -6.08 10.84
C SER A 32 -2.01 -6.05 10.88
N MET A 33 -1.41 -4.87 11.03
CA MET A 33 0.04 -4.67 10.92
C MET A 33 0.53 -3.61 11.91
N GLY A 34 1.87 -3.48 12.06
CA GLY A 34 2.48 -2.43 12.86
C GLY A 34 2.22 -1.02 12.30
N PRO A 35 2.15 0.02 13.14
CA PRO A 35 1.63 1.34 12.76
C PRO A 35 2.39 2.01 11.60
N LYS A 36 3.71 1.83 11.52
CA LYS A 36 4.53 2.39 10.43
C LYS A 36 4.13 1.82 9.08
N VAL A 37 4.07 0.49 8.95
CA VAL A 37 3.73 -0.17 7.68
C VAL A 37 2.26 0.08 7.31
N THR A 38 1.39 0.24 8.30
CA THR A 38 -0.01 0.59 8.08
C THR A 38 -0.14 2.00 7.46
N VAL A 39 0.53 3.01 8.03
CA VAL A 39 0.55 4.37 7.47
C VAL A 39 1.20 4.40 6.08
N ASP A 40 2.30 3.68 5.89
CA ASP A 40 2.96 3.60 4.58
C ASP A 40 2.06 2.95 3.52
N SER A 41 1.24 1.97 3.92
CA SER A 41 0.25 1.35 3.02
C SER A 41 -0.89 2.33 2.71
N SER A 42 -1.35 3.10 3.70
CA SER A 42 -2.39 4.13 3.54
C SER A 42 -1.97 5.29 2.63
N THR A 43 -0.67 5.59 2.57
CA THR A 43 -0.09 6.61 1.68
C THR A 43 0.43 6.04 0.35
N LEU A 44 0.38 4.72 0.17
CA LEU A 44 1.06 3.97 -0.90
C LEU A 44 2.59 4.08 -0.89
N MET A 45 3.19 4.74 0.11
CA MET A 45 4.65 4.80 0.27
C MET A 45 5.25 3.40 0.39
N ASN A 46 4.54 2.47 1.03
CA ASN A 46 4.95 1.07 1.09
C ASN A 46 5.19 0.50 -0.31
N LYS A 47 4.33 0.80 -1.27
CA LYS A 47 4.49 0.33 -2.65
C LYS A 47 5.67 1.00 -3.36
N GLY A 48 5.95 2.28 -3.06
CA GLY A 48 7.14 2.96 -3.55
C GLY A 48 8.43 2.29 -3.05
N LEU A 49 8.47 1.89 -1.77
CA LEU A 49 9.59 1.15 -1.21
C LEU A 49 9.75 -0.23 -1.86
N GLU A 50 8.65 -0.94 -2.08
CA GLU A 50 8.68 -2.24 -2.77
C GLU A 50 9.14 -2.15 -4.24
N VAL A 51 8.93 -1.02 -4.92
CA VAL A 51 9.46 -0.78 -6.27
C VAL A 51 10.98 -0.65 -6.24
N ILE A 52 11.52 0.08 -5.26
CA ILE A 52 12.98 0.19 -5.05
C ILE A 52 13.56 -1.19 -4.70
N GLU A 53 12.91 -1.92 -3.80
CA GLU A 53 13.29 -3.27 -3.43
C GLU A 53 13.31 -4.21 -4.65
N ALA A 54 12.33 -4.12 -5.55
CA ALA A 54 12.30 -4.94 -6.75
C ALA A 54 13.47 -4.65 -7.71
N TYR A 55 13.89 -3.39 -7.82
CA TYR A 55 15.09 -3.00 -8.56
C TYR A 55 16.35 -3.58 -7.90
N GLU A 56 16.52 -3.38 -6.59
CA GLU A 56 17.72 -3.81 -5.85
C GLU A 56 17.85 -5.34 -5.73
N LEU A 57 16.75 -6.05 -5.45
CA LEU A 57 16.76 -7.50 -5.22
C LEU A 57 16.77 -8.32 -6.51
N PHE A 58 16.11 -7.82 -7.57
CA PHE A 58 15.88 -8.61 -8.78
C PHE A 58 16.47 -7.98 -10.05
N GLY A 59 17.09 -6.80 -9.97
CA GLY A 59 17.69 -6.12 -11.12
C GLY A 59 16.66 -5.75 -12.20
N ILE A 60 15.41 -5.50 -11.81
CA ILE A 60 14.34 -5.13 -12.73
C ILE A 60 14.34 -3.61 -12.88
N ASP A 61 14.59 -3.12 -14.09
CA ASP A 61 14.51 -1.69 -14.40
C ASP A 61 13.12 -1.11 -14.06
N TYR A 62 13.10 0.14 -13.57
CA TYR A 62 11.88 0.78 -13.08
C TYR A 62 10.75 0.86 -14.12
N ASP A 63 11.08 1.03 -15.40
CA ASP A 63 10.13 1.08 -16.51
C ASP A 63 9.44 -0.27 -16.78
N ARG A 64 9.95 -1.36 -16.19
CA ARG A 64 9.40 -2.72 -16.28
C ARG A 64 8.60 -3.12 -15.03
N ILE A 65 8.46 -2.22 -14.05
CA ILE A 65 7.71 -2.48 -12.81
C ILE A 65 6.34 -1.80 -12.87
N ASP A 66 5.34 -2.55 -13.34
CA ASP A 66 3.94 -2.10 -13.27
C ASP A 66 3.36 -2.25 -11.87
N VAL A 67 2.80 -1.18 -11.33
CA VAL A 67 2.04 -1.17 -10.06
C VAL A 67 0.55 -1.10 -10.35
N GLY A 68 -0.18 -2.17 -9.99
CA GLY A 68 -1.64 -2.25 -10.14
C GLY A 68 -2.35 -2.33 -8.78
N VAL A 69 -3.53 -1.74 -8.65
CA VAL A 69 -4.35 -1.89 -7.43
C VAL A 69 -5.37 -3.00 -7.61
N SER A 70 -5.39 -3.97 -6.68
CA SER A 70 -6.33 -5.08 -6.66
C SER A 70 -6.88 -5.27 -5.23
N THR A 71 -8.20 -5.47 -5.12
CA THR A 71 -8.87 -5.74 -3.84
C THR A 71 -8.90 -7.23 -3.49
N HIS A 72 -8.45 -8.10 -4.39
CA HIS A 72 -8.33 -9.54 -4.11
C HIS A 72 -7.00 -9.81 -3.40
N SER A 73 -6.97 -9.61 -2.09
CA SER A 73 -6.00 -10.31 -1.25
C SER A 73 -6.75 -11.22 -0.28
N ARG A 74 -6.75 -12.53 -0.55
CA ARG A 74 -7.14 -13.53 0.46
C ARG A 74 -6.06 -13.51 1.54
N SER A 75 -6.32 -12.85 2.67
CA SER A 75 -5.63 -13.18 3.91
C SER A 75 -6.32 -14.40 4.51
N SER A 76 -5.84 -15.59 4.17
CA SER A 76 -6.16 -16.81 4.89
C SER A 76 -4.90 -17.37 5.53
N THR A 77 -4.36 -16.63 6.49
CA THR A 77 -3.44 -17.19 7.49
C THR A 77 -3.65 -16.42 8.79
N PRO A 78 -4.17 -17.10 9.84
CA PRO A 78 -4.21 -16.56 11.19
C PRO A 78 -2.84 -16.81 11.82
N TRP A 79 -1.97 -15.81 11.78
CA TRP A 79 -0.85 -15.70 12.70
C TRP A 79 -0.91 -14.32 13.32
#